data_AF-R7P8S9-F1
#
_entry.id   AF-R7P8S9-F1
#
_cell.length_a   1.000
_cell.length_b   1.000
_cell.length_c   1.000
_cell.angle_alpha   90.00
_cell.angle_beta   90.00
_cell.angle_gamma   90.00
#
_symmetry.space_group_name_H-M   'P 1'
#
loop_
_entity.id
_entity.type
_entity.pdbx_description
1 polymer ?
#
loop_
_entity_poly.entity_id
_entity_poly.type
_entity_poly.pdbx_seq_one_letter_code
_entity_poly.pdbx_strand_id
1 'polypeptide(L)'
;MKKTGFAFIETIITIVILSASLLYLYNSYDAIISDEEMRLYYDDVAHIYETNYIRKFLDEYTNIDMVKKTAFTNTYSVVIGTDYETLFTDSQKEYIKSLSGILLNYRVNQMILIDTKMFDNCFNDEDEKCKNSFVNMSYNLKNYVNTLNDTSYDYYLVVEYAETSNGHLGMEKCAPGIDRNCVSYYASLGI
;
A
#
# COMPACT_ATOMS: atom_id res chain seq x y z
N MET A 1 42.05 -48.62 -8.87
CA MET A 1 40.90 -47.95 -9.52
C MET A 1 41.10 -46.44 -9.44
N LYS A 2 41.07 -45.72 -10.57
CA LYS A 2 41.29 -44.27 -10.65
C LYS A 2 40.16 -43.53 -9.91
N LYS A 3 40.49 -42.82 -8.83
CA LYS A 3 39.56 -41.96 -8.05
C LYS A 3 39.15 -40.66 -8.78
N THR A 4 39.65 -40.44 -9.99
CA THR A 4 39.47 -39.18 -10.74
C THR A 4 38.04 -38.96 -11.26
N GLY A 5 37.27 -40.03 -11.52
CA GLY A 5 35.87 -39.91 -11.93
C GLY A 5 34.94 -39.47 -10.80
N PHE A 6 35.24 -39.87 -9.56
CA PHE A 6 34.46 -39.50 -8.37
C PHE A 6 34.60 -38.01 -8.05
N ALA A 7 35.84 -37.50 -8.02
CA ALA A 7 36.12 -36.08 -7.80
C ALA A 7 35.54 -35.17 -8.90
N PHE A 8 35.49 -35.65 -10.14
CA PHE A 8 34.91 -34.89 -11.26
C PHE A 8 33.39 -34.74 -11.15
N ILE A 9 32.68 -35.82 -10.79
CA ILE A 9 31.23 -35.78 -10.56
C ILE A 9 30.89 -34.90 -9.35
N GLU A 10 31.64 -35.00 -8.26
CA GLU A 10 31.49 -34.13 -7.09
C GLU A 10 31.66 -32.66 -7.47
N THR A 11 32.69 -32.33 -8.24
CA THR A 11 32.93 -30.96 -8.71
C THR A 11 31.76 -30.43 -9.56
N ILE A 12 31.20 -31.25 -10.46
CA ILE A 12 30.02 -30.87 -11.26
C ILE A 12 28.82 -30.60 -10.35
N ILE A 13 28.54 -31.49 -9.39
CA ILE A 13 27.43 -31.33 -8.45
C ILE A 13 27.61 -30.03 -7.65
N THR A 14 28.82 -29.76 -7.16
CA THR A 14 29.12 -28.54 -6.41
C THR A 14 28.90 -27.29 -7.27
N ILE A 15 29.33 -27.28 -8.52
CA ILE A 15 29.12 -26.16 -9.45
C ILE A 15 27.62 -25.94 -9.70
N VAL A 16 26.84 -27.01 -9.89
CA VAL A 16 25.39 -26.91 -10.12
C VAL A 16 24.68 -26.33 -8.90
N ILE A 17 25.01 -26.82 -7.69
CA ILE A 17 24.43 -26.31 -6.43
C ILE A 17 24.82 -24.84 -6.24
N LEU A 18 26.09 -24.48 -6.48
CA LEU A 18 26.54 -23.09 -6.34
C LEU A 18 25.81 -22.17 -7.32
N SER A 19 25.68 -22.59 -8.58
CA SER A 19 25.02 -21.82 -9.63
C SER A 19 23.52 -21.63 -9.35
N ALA A 20 22.84 -22.68 -8.88
CA ALA A 20 21.44 -22.60 -8.47
C ALA A 20 21.24 -21.67 -7.26
N SER A 21 22.15 -21.73 -6.28
CA SER A 21 22.13 -20.86 -5.10
C SER A 21 22.35 -19.39 -5.48
N LEU A 22 23.27 -19.12 -6.42
CA LEU A 22 23.53 -17.78 -6.95
C LEU A 22 22.32 -17.22 -7.71
N LEU A 23 21.68 -18.03 -8.54
CA LEU A 23 20.44 -17.64 -9.25
C LEU A 23 19.31 -17.30 -8.27
N TYR A 24 19.16 -18.10 -7.21
CA TYR A 24 18.16 -17.84 -6.18
C TYR A 24 18.44 -16.52 -5.44
N LEU A 25 19.70 -16.29 -5.03
CA LEU A 25 20.10 -15.05 -4.38
C LEU A 25 19.89 -13.84 -5.30
N TYR A 26 20.25 -13.96 -6.58
CA TYR A 26 20.05 -12.90 -7.56
C TYR A 26 18.57 -12.56 -7.71
N ASN A 27 17.69 -13.55 -7.90
CA ASN A 27 16.26 -13.31 -8.03
C ASN A 27 15.66 -12.70 -6.76
N SER A 28 16.10 -13.16 -5.57
CA SER A 28 15.65 -12.59 -4.30
C SER A 28 16.13 -11.15 -4.14
N TYR A 29 17.35 -10.84 -4.55
CA TYR A 29 17.92 -9.50 -4.48
C TYR A 29 17.25 -8.55 -5.47
N ASP A 30 17.00 -9.00 -6.70
CA ASP A 30 16.24 -8.23 -7.70
C ASP A 30 14.80 -7.96 -7.23
N ALA A 31 14.15 -8.94 -6.58
CA ALA A 31 12.82 -8.73 -5.98
C ALA A 31 12.88 -7.64 -4.88
N ILE A 32 13.84 -7.75 -3.96
CA ILE A 32 14.02 -6.75 -2.89
C ILE A 32 14.34 -5.36 -3.47
N ILE A 33 15.25 -5.26 -4.44
CA ILE A 33 15.56 -3.98 -5.09
C ILE A 33 14.35 -3.43 -5.82
N SER A 34 13.61 -4.26 -6.56
CA SER A 34 12.41 -3.81 -7.26
C SER A 34 11.35 -3.30 -6.29
N ASP A 35 11.17 -3.95 -5.14
CA ASP A 35 10.24 -3.52 -4.10
C ASP A 35 10.72 -2.20 -3.45
N GLU A 36 12.03 -2.04 -3.23
CA GLU A 36 12.63 -0.81 -2.69
C GLU A 36 12.62 0.35 -3.70
N GLU A 37 12.90 0.11 -4.99
CA GLU A 37 12.76 1.12 -6.05
C GLU A 37 11.30 1.55 -6.20
N MET A 38 10.37 0.61 -6.09
CA MET A 38 8.94 0.89 -6.09
C MET A 38 8.56 1.74 -4.87
N ARG A 39 9.05 1.41 -3.67
CA ARG A 39 8.87 2.25 -2.47
C ARG A 39 9.49 3.64 -2.61
N LEU A 40 10.72 3.75 -3.10
CA LEU A 40 11.41 5.03 -3.34
C LEU A 40 10.73 5.89 -4.40
N TYR A 41 10.06 5.26 -5.39
CA TYR A 41 9.24 5.96 -6.37
C TYR A 41 7.95 6.54 -5.74
N TYR A 42 7.47 5.95 -4.64
CA TYR A 42 6.25 6.36 -3.94
C TYR A 42 6.48 7.26 -2.71
N ASP A 43 7.64 7.19 -2.07
CA ASP A 43 8.03 8.04 -0.94
C ASP A 43 8.47 9.45 -1.41
N ASP A 44 7.60 10.13 -2.18
CA ASP A 44 7.71 11.58 -2.31
C ASP A 44 7.43 12.18 -0.92
N VAL A 45 8.43 12.88 -0.39
CA VAL A 45 8.37 13.57 0.90
C VAL A 45 7.12 14.43 0.99
N ALA A 46 6.66 15.04 -0.10
CA ALA A 46 5.43 15.83 -0.13
C ALA A 46 4.18 15.01 0.25
N HIS A 47 3.99 13.83 -0.35
CA HIS A 47 2.83 12.97 -0.07
C HIS A 47 2.86 12.37 1.34
N ILE A 48 4.06 12.13 1.90
CA ILE A 48 4.20 11.74 3.31
C ILE A 48 3.70 12.86 4.24
N TYR A 49 4.06 14.12 3.97
CA TYR A 49 3.58 15.27 4.74
C TYR A 49 2.06 15.46 4.61
N GLU A 50 1.53 15.35 3.40
CA GLU A 50 0.09 15.43 3.13
C GLU A 50 -0.67 14.30 3.85
N THR A 51 -0.15 13.07 3.82
CA THR A 51 -0.73 11.92 4.52
C THR A 51 -0.72 12.13 6.03
N ASN A 52 0.37 12.67 6.58
CA ASN A 52 0.46 12.96 8.01
C ASN A 52 -0.53 14.06 8.43
N TYR A 53 -0.75 15.05 7.57
CA TYR A 53 -1.77 16.07 7.81
C TYR A 53 -3.18 15.45 7.82
N ILE A 54 -3.50 14.61 6.82
CA ILE A 54 -4.77 13.88 6.76
C ILE A 54 -4.95 13.02 8.01
N ARG A 55 -3.93 12.25 8.39
CA ARG A 55 -3.95 11.41 9.60
C ARG A 55 -4.31 12.21 10.85
N LYS A 56 -3.61 13.32 11.09
CA LYS A 56 -3.90 14.21 12.24
C LYS A 56 -5.32 14.77 12.18
N PHE A 57 -5.78 15.14 11.00
CA PHE A 57 -7.17 15.62 10.83
C PHE A 57 -8.17 14.52 11.20
N LEU A 58 -7.94 13.28 10.76
CA LEU A 58 -8.79 12.15 11.11
C LEU A 58 -8.80 11.90 12.62
N ASP A 59 -7.63 11.92 13.26
CA ASP A 59 -7.52 11.71 14.71
C ASP A 59 -8.20 12.82 15.53
N GLU A 60 -8.12 14.09 15.10
CA GLU A 60 -8.64 15.22 15.86
C GLU A 60 -10.14 15.51 15.60
N TYR A 61 -10.60 15.34 14.35
CA TYR A 61 -11.90 15.86 13.91
C TYR A 61 -12.89 14.77 13.46
N THR A 62 -12.50 13.50 13.52
CA THR A 62 -13.37 12.39 13.10
C THR A 62 -13.51 11.34 14.22
N ASN A 63 -14.30 10.30 13.96
CA ASN A 63 -14.50 9.17 14.85
C ASN A 63 -13.77 7.92 14.33
N ILE A 64 -12.51 8.11 13.91
CA ILE A 64 -11.70 7.04 13.30
C ILE A 64 -11.53 5.82 14.22
N ASP A 65 -11.49 6.03 15.54
CA ASP A 65 -11.40 4.93 16.53
C ASP A 65 -12.62 4.02 16.53
N MET A 66 -13.81 4.55 16.21
CA MET A 66 -15.01 3.72 16.04
C MET A 66 -14.88 2.88 14.76
N VAL A 67 -14.41 3.50 13.67
CA VAL A 67 -14.16 2.79 12.40
C VAL A 67 -13.18 1.64 12.61
N LYS A 68 -12.07 1.87 13.32
CA LYS A 68 -11.08 0.83 13.67
C LYS A 68 -11.69 -0.40 14.36
N LYS A 69 -12.75 -0.21 15.15
CA LYS A 69 -13.41 -1.28 15.91
C LYS A 69 -14.48 -2.02 15.12
N THR A 70 -15.15 -1.37 14.17
CA THR A 70 -16.34 -1.93 13.50
C THR A 70 -16.12 -2.35 12.06
N ALA A 71 -15.15 -1.76 11.37
CA ALA A 71 -14.98 -1.90 9.92
C ALA A 71 -14.47 -3.28 9.46
N PHE A 72 -13.79 -4.02 10.33
CA PHE A 72 -12.95 -5.17 9.94
C PHE A 72 -13.55 -6.56 10.22
N THR A 73 -14.89 -6.65 10.26
CA THR A 73 -15.56 -7.93 10.52
C THR A 73 -15.31 -8.93 9.38
N ASN A 74 -15.62 -8.53 8.14
CA ASN A 74 -15.55 -9.38 6.95
C ASN A 74 -14.44 -9.00 5.96
N THR A 75 -13.59 -8.04 6.34
CA THR A 75 -12.47 -7.52 5.55
C THR A 75 -11.36 -7.04 6.49
N TYR A 76 -10.13 -6.93 6.02
CA TYR A 76 -9.01 -6.28 6.71
C TYR A 76 -8.70 -4.88 6.17
N SER A 77 -9.37 -4.46 5.09
CA SER A 77 -9.24 -3.11 4.55
C SER A 77 -10.61 -2.49 4.30
N VAL A 78 -10.72 -1.18 4.50
CA VAL A 78 -11.91 -0.41 4.14
C VAL A 78 -11.52 0.92 3.51
N VAL A 79 -12.24 1.31 2.46
CA VAL A 79 -12.14 2.67 1.92
C VAL A 79 -12.88 3.60 2.87
N ILE A 80 -12.19 4.64 3.32
CA ILE A 80 -12.76 5.68 4.17
C ILE A 80 -12.78 7.01 3.43
N GLY A 81 -13.78 7.83 3.71
CA GLY A 81 -14.03 9.07 3.00
C GLY A 81 -15.09 9.92 3.69
N THR A 82 -15.40 11.06 3.09
CA THR A 82 -16.42 12.00 3.61
C THR A 82 -17.81 11.40 3.73
N ASP A 83 -18.07 10.33 2.99
CA ASP A 83 -19.31 9.58 2.89
C ASP A 83 -19.34 8.31 3.75
N TYR A 84 -18.26 8.01 4.48
CA TYR A 84 -18.20 6.83 5.34
C TYR A 84 -19.10 7.02 6.58
N GLU A 85 -20.13 6.19 6.71
CA GLU A 85 -21.27 6.38 7.61
C GLU A 85 -20.87 6.65 9.07
N THR A 86 -19.86 5.93 9.59
CA THR A 86 -19.46 6.04 11.01
C THR A 86 -18.23 6.92 11.23
N LEU A 87 -17.69 7.56 10.18
CA LEU A 87 -16.49 8.39 10.31
C LEU A 87 -16.79 9.72 11.00
N PHE A 88 -17.99 10.28 10.80
CA PHE A 88 -18.39 11.54 11.42
C PHE A 88 -19.61 11.35 12.30
N THR A 89 -19.55 11.81 13.54
CA THR A 89 -20.74 11.96 14.39
C THR A 89 -21.58 13.15 13.94
N ASP A 90 -22.83 13.24 14.41
CA ASP A 90 -23.72 14.37 14.08
C ASP A 90 -23.10 15.74 14.43
N SER A 91 -22.35 15.82 15.53
CA SER A 91 -21.64 17.03 15.95
C SER A 91 -20.41 17.35 15.11
N GLN A 92 -19.87 16.39 14.36
CA GLN A 92 -18.66 16.56 13.53
C GLN A 92 -18.98 16.78 12.04
N LYS A 93 -20.26 16.82 11.66
CA LYS A 93 -20.68 17.01 10.25
C LYS A 93 -20.14 18.28 9.60
N GLU A 94 -19.80 19.30 10.38
CA GLU A 94 -19.17 20.52 9.86
C GLU A 94 -17.80 20.27 9.22
N TYR A 95 -17.05 19.28 9.71
CA TYR A 95 -15.71 18.93 9.24
C TYR A 95 -15.70 18.17 7.92
N ILE A 96 -16.85 17.68 7.45
CA ILE A 96 -17.00 16.99 6.16
C ILE A 96 -16.53 17.89 5.01
N LYS A 97 -16.90 19.17 5.05
CA LYS A 97 -16.47 20.15 4.02
C LYS A 97 -14.96 20.40 4.08
N SER A 98 -14.40 20.46 5.28
CA SER A 98 -12.96 20.62 5.49
C SER A 98 -12.19 19.42 4.95
N LEU A 99 -12.62 18.19 5.28
CA LEU A 99 -12.02 16.97 4.74
C LEU A 99 -12.13 16.95 3.21
N SER A 100 -13.32 17.23 2.65
CA SER A 100 -13.53 17.28 1.20
C SER A 100 -12.57 18.26 0.51
N GLY A 101 -12.37 19.45 1.10
CA GLY A 101 -11.41 20.44 0.61
C GLY A 101 -9.96 19.96 0.69
N ILE A 102 -9.57 19.30 1.78
CA ILE A 102 -8.23 18.70 1.94
C ILE A 102 -7.99 17.64 0.87
N LEU A 103 -8.92 16.69 0.70
CA LEU A 103 -8.82 15.61 -0.27
C LEU A 103 -8.75 16.13 -1.72
N LEU A 104 -9.47 17.21 -2.02
CA LEU A 104 -9.39 17.86 -3.34
C LEU A 104 -8.04 18.56 -3.54
N ASN A 105 -7.60 19.36 -2.57
CA ASN A 105 -6.36 20.14 -2.67
C ASN A 105 -5.11 19.27 -2.72
N TYR A 106 -5.10 18.17 -1.99
CA TYR A 106 -4.03 17.17 -2.01
C TYR A 106 -4.23 16.12 -3.10
N ARG A 107 -5.25 16.26 -3.97
CA ARG A 107 -5.44 15.37 -5.13
C ARG A 107 -5.55 13.88 -4.71
N VAL A 108 -6.14 13.62 -3.55
CA VAL A 108 -6.37 12.28 -3.01
C VAL A 108 -7.44 11.58 -3.85
N ASN A 109 -7.10 10.45 -4.44
CA ASN A 109 -8.03 9.57 -5.14
C ASN A 109 -8.88 8.79 -4.13
N GLN A 110 -8.24 8.12 -3.19
CA GLN A 110 -8.90 7.34 -2.14
C GLN A 110 -8.03 7.21 -0.89
N MET A 111 -8.69 7.00 0.25
CA MET A 111 -8.04 6.64 1.52
C MET A 111 -8.51 5.26 1.94
N ILE A 112 -7.58 4.43 2.39
CA ILE A 112 -7.85 3.06 2.83
C ILE A 112 -7.30 2.91 4.23
N LEU A 113 -8.12 2.41 5.14
CA LEU A 113 -7.69 1.96 6.45
C LEU A 113 -7.46 0.45 6.41
N ILE A 114 -6.31 -0.01 6.89
CA ILE A 114 -5.89 -1.41 6.89
C ILE A 114 -5.62 -1.87 8.32
N ASP A 115 -6.19 -3.01 8.73
CA ASP A 115 -5.79 -3.77 9.94
C ASP A 115 -4.52 -4.57 9.61
N THR A 116 -3.45 -4.41 10.39
CA THR A 116 -2.15 -5.04 10.10
C THR A 116 -2.16 -6.57 10.13
N LYS A 117 -3.21 -7.18 10.72
CA LYS A 117 -3.46 -8.62 10.58
C LYS A 117 -3.62 -9.05 9.13
N MET A 118 -3.94 -8.13 8.21
CA MET A 118 -3.95 -8.38 6.78
C MET A 118 -2.60 -8.88 6.30
N PHE A 119 -1.51 -8.28 6.79
CA PHE A 119 -0.16 -8.58 6.34
C PHE A 119 0.16 -10.04 6.69
N ASP A 120 -0.08 -10.49 7.90
CA ASP A 120 0.22 -11.88 8.25
C ASP A 120 -0.73 -12.90 7.61
N ASN A 121 -2.02 -12.56 7.47
CA ASN A 121 -3.04 -13.54 7.10
C ASN A 121 -3.27 -13.66 5.59
N CYS A 122 -3.00 -12.62 4.79
CA CYS A 122 -3.43 -12.58 3.39
C CYS A 122 -2.32 -12.80 2.35
N PHE A 123 -1.05 -12.93 2.74
CA PHE A 123 0.02 -13.21 1.76
C PHE A 123 -0.07 -14.58 1.11
N ASN A 124 -0.68 -15.56 1.77
CA ASN A 124 -0.75 -16.95 1.29
C ASN A 124 -2.14 -17.58 1.35
N ASP A 125 -3.15 -16.84 1.82
CA ASP A 125 -4.49 -17.37 2.08
C ASP A 125 -5.52 -16.78 1.12
N GLU A 126 -6.36 -17.65 0.60
CA GLU A 126 -7.44 -17.35 -0.34
C GLU A 126 -8.80 -17.19 0.36
N ASP A 127 -8.77 -17.04 1.68
CA ASP A 127 -9.96 -16.79 2.51
C ASP A 127 -10.81 -15.64 1.95
N GLU A 128 -12.12 -15.77 2.10
CA GLU A 128 -13.11 -14.80 1.63
C GLU A 128 -12.84 -13.42 2.21
N LYS A 129 -12.39 -13.36 3.47
CA LYS A 129 -11.99 -12.11 4.12
C LYS A 129 -10.81 -11.42 3.42
N CYS A 130 -9.79 -12.18 3.00
CA CYS A 130 -8.66 -11.65 2.25
C CYS A 130 -9.09 -11.18 0.85
N LYS A 131 -9.92 -11.95 0.15
CA LYS A 131 -10.49 -11.55 -1.14
C LYS A 131 -11.26 -10.23 -1.03
N ASN A 132 -12.11 -10.09 -0.02
CA ASN A 132 -12.89 -8.88 0.26
C ASN A 132 -11.99 -7.66 0.53
N SER A 133 -10.84 -7.88 1.17
CA SER A 133 -9.87 -6.82 1.49
C SER A 133 -9.21 -6.20 0.27
N PHE A 134 -9.24 -6.86 -0.88
CA PHE A 134 -8.61 -6.36 -2.11
C PHE A 134 -9.62 -5.89 -3.17
N VAL A 135 -10.93 -5.94 -2.91
CA VAL A 135 -11.98 -5.65 -3.91
C VAL A 135 -11.88 -4.22 -4.44
N ASN A 136 -11.63 -3.24 -3.56
CA ASN A 136 -11.61 -1.82 -3.90
C ASN A 136 -10.20 -1.30 -4.24
N MET A 137 -9.20 -2.17 -4.33
CA MET A 137 -7.82 -1.78 -4.63
C MET A 137 -7.50 -2.00 -6.11
N SER A 138 -6.85 -1.02 -6.74
CA SER A 138 -6.25 -1.18 -8.06
C SER A 138 -5.06 -2.15 -8.00
N TYR A 139 -4.63 -2.70 -9.13
CA TYR A 139 -3.47 -3.62 -9.18
C TYR A 139 -2.21 -2.99 -8.56
N ASN A 140 -1.92 -1.72 -8.89
CA ASN A 140 -0.77 -1.01 -8.36
C ASN A 140 -0.88 -0.77 -6.85
N LEU A 141 -2.07 -0.41 -6.37
CA LEU A 141 -2.31 -0.24 -4.93
C LEU A 141 -2.16 -1.55 -4.17
N LYS A 142 -2.60 -2.68 -4.73
CA LYS A 142 -2.37 -4.01 -4.14
C LYS A 142 -0.88 -4.30 -4.02
N ASN A 143 -0.12 -4.04 -5.08
CA ASN A 143 1.33 -4.24 -5.05
C ASN A 143 1.99 -3.37 -3.97
N TYR A 144 1.62 -2.08 -3.90
CA TYR A 144 2.10 -1.19 -2.85
C TYR A 144 1.76 -1.71 -1.44
N VAL A 145 0.50 -2.08 -1.18
CA VAL A 145 0.07 -2.63 0.11
C VAL A 145 0.82 -3.91 0.46
N ASN A 146 1.13 -4.76 -0.52
CA ASN A 146 1.92 -5.97 -0.31
C ASN A 146 3.38 -5.69 0.07
N THR A 147 3.91 -4.50 -0.24
CA THR A 147 5.23 -4.07 0.27
C THR A 147 5.17 -3.63 1.74
N LEU A 148 3.98 -3.41 2.31
CA LEU A 148 3.82 -3.03 3.72
C LEU A 148 3.91 -4.30 4.57
N ASN A 149 4.94 -4.36 5.42
CA ASN A 149 5.19 -5.47 6.34
C ASN A 149 5.48 -5.00 7.78
N ASP A 150 5.35 -3.69 8.04
CA ASP A 150 5.60 -3.13 9.36
C ASP A 150 4.34 -3.27 10.23
N THR A 151 4.43 -4.11 11.27
CA THR A 151 3.37 -4.35 12.25
C THR A 151 3.54 -3.54 13.54
N SER A 152 4.36 -2.48 13.52
CA SER A 152 4.56 -1.58 14.67
C SER A 152 3.28 -0.84 15.11
N TYR A 153 2.28 -0.78 14.24
CA TYR A 153 0.96 -0.19 14.51
C TYR A 153 -0.13 -1.22 14.24
N ASP A 154 -1.26 -1.11 14.94
CA ASP A 154 -2.41 -1.99 14.73
C ASP A 154 -3.14 -1.68 13.40
N TYR A 155 -3.07 -0.42 12.96
CA TYR A 155 -3.70 0.04 11.73
C TYR A 155 -2.79 0.95 10.92
N TYR A 156 -2.99 0.93 9.61
CA TYR A 156 -2.36 1.85 8.67
C TYR A 156 -3.41 2.62 7.89
N LEU A 157 -3.17 3.92 7.75
CA LEU A 157 -3.81 4.76 6.75
C LEU A 157 -2.96 4.73 5.49
N VAL A 158 -3.51 4.20 4.41
CA VAL A 158 -2.93 4.25 3.06
C VAL A 158 -3.71 5.26 2.23
N VAL A 159 -3.00 6.21 1.61
CA VAL A 159 -3.60 7.25 0.77
C VAL A 159 -3.08 7.08 -0.65
N GLU A 160 -3.99 6.92 -1.61
CA GLU A 160 -3.67 7.00 -3.03
C GLU A 160 -3.93 8.43 -3.51
N TYR A 161 -2.89 9.02 -4.06
CA TYR A 161 -2.88 10.30 -4.76
C TYR A 161 -2.96 10.03 -6.26
N ALA A 162 -3.66 10.88 -7.00
CA ALA A 162 -3.75 10.74 -8.44
C ALA A 162 -3.66 12.09 -9.13
N GLU A 163 -2.60 12.26 -9.92
CA GLU A 163 -2.25 13.54 -10.53
C GLU A 163 -1.96 13.39 -12.01
N THR A 164 -2.33 14.41 -12.79
CA THR A 164 -1.99 14.51 -14.21
C THR A 164 -1.33 15.85 -14.50
N SER A 165 -0.36 15.83 -15.40
CA SER A 165 0.31 17.03 -15.91
C SER A 165 -0.39 17.50 -17.18
N ASN A 166 -1.34 18.41 -17.04
CA ASN A 166 -1.86 19.18 -18.16
C ASN A 166 -0.91 20.36 -18.42
N GLY A 167 -0.05 20.22 -19.45
CA GLY A 167 0.99 21.19 -19.80
C GLY A 167 0.55 22.65 -19.60
N HIS A 168 1.35 23.41 -18.88
CA HIS A 168 1.16 24.81 -18.46
C HIS A 168 0.26 25.11 -17.24
N LEU A 169 -0.53 24.17 -16.71
CA LEU A 169 -1.45 24.39 -15.58
C LEU A 169 -1.19 23.45 -14.39
N GLY A 170 0.06 23.32 -13.95
CA GLY A 170 0.39 22.57 -12.71
C GLY A 170 -0.06 21.11 -12.71
N MET A 171 -0.05 20.50 -11.52
CA MET A 171 -0.59 19.15 -11.28
C MET A 171 -2.08 19.25 -10.93
N GLU A 172 -2.94 18.50 -11.63
CA GLU A 172 -4.39 18.46 -11.37
C GLU A 172 -4.82 17.07 -10.88
N LYS A 173 -5.86 17.01 -10.03
CA LYS A 173 -6.46 15.73 -9.60
C LYS A 173 -7.03 15.00 -10.82
N CYS A 174 -6.77 13.70 -10.92
CA CYS A 174 -7.33 12.84 -11.96
C CYS A 174 -7.87 11.52 -11.37
N ALA A 175 -8.60 10.77 -12.19
CA ALA A 175 -9.12 9.45 -11.86
C ALA A 175 -8.29 8.36 -12.59
N PRO A 176 -7.52 7.53 -11.85
CA PRO A 176 -6.72 6.46 -12.45
C PRO A 176 -7.59 5.48 -13.25
N GLY A 177 -7.16 5.16 -14.47
CA GLY A 177 -7.87 4.25 -15.38
C GLY A 177 -9.02 4.88 -16.17
N ILE A 178 -9.37 6.14 -15.90
CA ILE A 178 -10.37 6.92 -16.65
C ILE A 178 -9.66 8.03 -17.44
N ASP A 179 -8.85 8.83 -16.73
CA ASP A 179 -8.18 9.99 -17.32
C ASP A 179 -6.86 9.62 -17.99
N ARG A 180 -6.53 10.31 -19.09
CA ARG A 180 -5.26 10.11 -19.81
C ARG A 180 -4.10 10.71 -19.01
N ASN A 181 -2.97 10.00 -19.01
CA ASN A 181 -1.73 10.39 -18.33
C ASN A 181 -1.89 10.62 -16.82
N CYS A 182 -2.86 9.97 -16.20
CA CYS A 182 -3.05 9.99 -14.76
C CYS A 182 -2.02 9.07 -14.08
N VAL A 183 -1.22 9.63 -13.17
CA VAL A 183 -0.21 8.91 -12.41
C VAL A 183 -0.67 8.80 -10.96
N SER A 184 -0.61 7.58 -10.41
CA SER A 184 -0.92 7.34 -8.99
C SER A 184 0.35 7.36 -8.15
N TYR A 185 0.26 7.96 -6.96
CA TYR A 185 1.27 7.89 -5.91
C TYR A 185 0.63 7.34 -4.63
N TYR A 186 1.45 6.76 -3.77
CA TYR A 186 0.96 6.08 -2.57
C TYR A 186 1.81 6.49 -1.37
N ALA A 187 1.15 6.75 -0.25
CA ALA A 187 1.84 6.92 1.02
C ALA A 187 1.05 6.23 2.13
N SER A 188 1.75 5.75 3.15
CA SER A 188 1.15 5.05 4.28
C SER A 188 1.72 5.53 5.60
N LEU A 189 0.87 5.62 6.62
CA LEU A 189 1.26 5.98 7.98
C LEU A 189 0.47 5.14 8.99
N GLY A 190 1.16 4.71 10.04
CA GLY A 190 0.53 4.06 11.19
C GLY A 190 -0.40 5.01 11.95
N ILE A 191 -1.57 4.49 12.37
CA ILE A 191 -2.66 5.23 13.02
C ILE A 191 -3.32 4.44 14.14
#